data_AF-A0A836X0F8-F1
#
_entry.id   AF-A0A836X0F8-F1
#
_cell.length_a   1.000
_cell.length_b   1.000
_cell.length_c   1.000
_cell.angle_alpha   90.00
_cell.angle_beta   90.00
_cell.angle_gamma   90.00
#
_symmetry.space_group_name_H-M   'P 1'
#
loop_
_entity.id
_entity.type
_entity.pdbx_description
1 polymer ?
#
loop_
_entity_poly.entity_id
_entity_poly.type
_entity_poly.pdbx_seq_one_letter_code
_entity_poly.pdbx_strand_id
1 'polypeptide(L)'
;MHVGKFDKQYTRRHFLNAAGKSAVGAGMLAPLWDVIARDGDVRAAYPDEALSIEHYSNGAVKPGGMIDESNVESVRDLLDPVAYMEVSQQGRIIDIKAPETNVMRLNPPPYLRATMRNRGKALIDDTGNVVTTDGKPWIGGNPFPDNPTARQIMAGLSLHWTRHDAAFYTGKEWDMDAEDNVLFQYDQLFIEFMATGRTIMEPMPYFPGHEDKLRYTTFLMTSPQAFKGTSVLNIWHYDQRKMPDFYGFLPDFKRIRRFTTNQRFEPSIPGSNYYPTDTFGMG
;
A
#
# COMPACT_ATOMS: atom_id res chain seq x y z
N MET A 1 34.68 -2.42 -16.61
CA MET A 1 34.75 -1.55 -15.41
C MET A 1 33.94 -0.30 -15.71
N HIS A 2 32.68 -0.27 -15.26
CA HIS A 2 31.85 0.93 -15.39
C HIS A 2 32.19 1.82 -14.20
N VAL A 3 32.86 2.94 -14.44
CA VAL A 3 33.14 3.92 -13.39
C VAL A 3 31.83 4.67 -13.18
N GLY A 4 31.14 4.39 -12.06
CA GLY A 4 29.87 5.04 -11.72
C GLY A 4 30.04 6.56 -11.73
N LYS A 5 29.14 7.25 -12.42
CA LYS A 5 29.17 8.70 -12.58
C LYS A 5 28.67 9.41 -11.32
N PHE A 6 27.84 8.72 -10.53
CA PHE A 6 27.19 9.26 -9.33
C PHE A 6 27.41 8.35 -8.11
N ASP A 7 27.99 8.89 -7.04
CA ASP A 7 28.18 8.15 -5.78
C ASP A 7 26.90 8.13 -4.90
N LYS A 8 26.87 7.27 -3.86
CA LYS A 8 25.73 7.16 -2.92
C LYS A 8 25.33 8.52 -2.30
N GLN A 9 26.31 9.34 -1.94
CA GLN A 9 26.05 10.63 -1.29
C GLN A 9 25.51 11.66 -2.28
N TYR A 10 26.00 11.67 -3.52
CA TYR A 10 25.51 12.50 -4.61
C TYR A 10 24.05 12.15 -4.89
N THR A 11 23.73 10.87 -5.14
CA THR A 11 22.36 10.43 -5.41
C THR A 11 21.42 10.83 -4.28
N ARG A 12 21.80 10.59 -3.02
CA ARG A 12 21.00 10.99 -1.85
C ARG A 12 20.82 12.50 -1.75
N ARG A 13 21.90 13.30 -1.86
CA ARG A 13 21.82 14.77 -1.78
C ARG A 13 21.00 15.35 -2.93
N HIS A 14 21.19 14.84 -4.14
CA HIS A 14 20.45 15.29 -5.32
C HIS A 14 18.98 14.91 -5.22
N PHE A 15 18.67 13.69 -4.77
CA PHE A 15 17.29 13.27 -4.51
C PHE A 15 16.64 14.15 -3.44
N LEU A 16 17.29 14.38 -2.29
CA LEU A 16 16.77 15.24 -1.24
C LEU A 16 16.61 16.70 -1.69
N ASN A 17 17.52 17.22 -2.50
CA ASN A 17 17.45 18.56 -3.07
C ASN A 17 16.33 18.68 -4.11
N ALA A 18 16.14 17.67 -4.97
CA ALA A 18 15.05 17.62 -5.94
C ALA A 18 13.69 17.44 -5.27
N ALA A 19 13.60 16.55 -4.27
CA ALA A 19 12.40 16.35 -3.45
C ALA A 19 12.05 17.59 -2.62
N GLY A 20 13.05 18.30 -2.10
CA GLY A 20 12.88 19.55 -1.35
C GLY A 20 12.55 20.77 -2.21
N LYS A 21 12.80 20.72 -3.52
CA LYS A 21 12.51 21.79 -4.49
C LYS A 21 11.44 21.38 -5.48
N SER A 22 10.31 20.84 -5.01
CA SER A 22 8.95 20.85 -5.60
C SER A 22 8.72 20.78 -7.13
N ALA A 23 9.71 20.44 -7.96
CA ALA A 23 9.69 20.72 -9.39
C ALA A 23 10.14 19.54 -10.27
N VAL A 24 10.65 18.44 -9.70
CA VAL A 24 10.98 17.23 -10.47
C VAL A 24 10.13 16.10 -9.94
N GLY A 25 9.06 15.76 -10.67
CA GLY A 25 8.06 14.80 -10.21
C GLY A 25 8.71 13.45 -9.94
N ALA A 26 8.97 13.10 -8.67
CA ALA A 26 9.56 11.87 -8.12
C ALA A 26 10.85 11.29 -8.79
N GLY A 27 11.14 11.59 -10.05
CA GLY A 27 12.30 11.17 -10.83
C GLY A 27 13.45 12.15 -10.69
N MET A 28 14.67 11.66 -10.95
CA MET A 28 15.89 12.47 -10.85
C MET A 28 16.35 13.04 -12.19
N LEU A 29 16.16 12.30 -13.29
CA LEU A 29 16.62 12.66 -14.64
C LEU A 29 15.50 13.26 -15.50
N ALA A 30 14.25 12.86 -15.24
CA ALA A 30 13.06 13.29 -15.95
C ALA A 30 11.82 13.15 -15.04
N PRO A 31 10.69 13.82 -15.35
CA PRO A 31 9.45 13.62 -14.60
C PRO A 31 8.98 12.16 -14.66
N LEU A 32 8.84 11.52 -13.49
CA LEU A 32 8.60 10.08 -13.38
C LEU A 32 7.36 9.62 -14.16
N TRP A 33 6.23 10.30 -13.97
CA TRP A 33 4.97 9.90 -14.59
C TRP A 33 4.94 10.11 -16.10
N ASP A 34 5.74 11.04 -16.64
CA ASP A 34 5.89 11.19 -18.08
C ASP A 34 6.69 10.02 -18.67
N VAL A 35 7.74 9.57 -17.97
CA VAL A 35 8.51 8.38 -18.35
C VAL A 35 7.64 7.12 -18.27
N ILE A 36 6.88 6.94 -17.18
CA ILE A 36 5.96 5.81 -17.03
C ILE A 36 4.91 5.82 -18.15
N ALA A 37 4.34 6.98 -18.49
CA ALA A 37 3.33 7.08 -19.53
C ALA A 37 3.88 6.72 -20.93
N ARG A 38 5.15 7.08 -21.20
CA ARG A 38 5.80 6.80 -22.47
C ARG A 38 6.25 5.34 -22.59
N ASP A 39 6.88 4.82 -21.55
CA ASP A 39 7.68 3.59 -21.63
C ASP A 39 7.10 2.43 -20.78
N GLY A 40 6.21 2.72 -19.83
CA GLY A 40 5.76 1.75 -18.82
C GLY A 40 6.86 1.34 -17.82
N ASP A 41 7.99 2.04 -17.83
CA ASP A 41 9.21 1.75 -17.06
C ASP A 41 9.66 3.02 -16.30
N VAL A 42 10.50 2.88 -15.27
CA VAL A 42 11.04 4.01 -14.49
C VAL A 42 12.50 4.33 -14.80
N ARG A 43 13.23 3.48 -15.51
CA ARG A 43 14.69 3.59 -15.71
C ARG A 43 15.11 4.93 -16.27
N ALA A 44 14.42 5.46 -17.28
CA ALA A 44 14.79 6.75 -17.85
C ALA A 44 14.54 7.95 -16.91
N ALA A 45 13.86 7.74 -15.77
CA ALA A 45 13.66 8.74 -14.74
C ALA A 45 14.80 8.77 -13.69
N TYR A 46 15.67 7.76 -13.63
CA TYR A 46 16.70 7.61 -12.59
C TYR A 46 18.06 7.21 -13.18
N PRO A 47 19.18 7.62 -12.58
CA PRO A 47 20.48 7.06 -12.94
C PRO A 47 20.53 5.57 -12.55
N ASP A 48 21.25 4.75 -13.32
CA ASP A 48 21.37 3.30 -13.08
C ASP A 48 21.91 3.01 -11.67
N GLU A 49 22.80 3.86 -11.17
CA GLU A 49 23.35 3.80 -9.82
C GLU A 49 22.29 3.91 -8.72
N ALA A 50 21.20 4.65 -8.96
CA ALA A 50 20.10 4.78 -8.01
C ALA A 50 19.18 3.55 -7.99
N LEU A 51 19.20 2.73 -9.05
CA LEU A 51 18.40 1.51 -9.18
C LEU A 51 19.19 0.25 -8.81
N SER A 52 20.49 0.37 -8.49
CA SER A 52 21.38 -0.77 -8.23
C SER A 52 21.69 -0.92 -6.75
N ILE A 53 21.21 -2.01 -6.15
CA ILE A 53 21.57 -2.40 -4.77
C ILE A 53 23.06 -2.75 -4.63
N GLU A 54 23.68 -3.23 -5.70
CA GLU A 54 25.11 -3.54 -5.75
C GLU A 54 25.94 -2.27 -5.70
N HIS A 55 25.56 -1.25 -6.48
CA HIS A 55 26.21 0.05 -6.37
C HIS A 55 25.98 0.70 -5.01
N TYR A 56 24.73 0.64 -4.50
CA TYR A 56 24.37 1.20 -3.21
C TYR A 56 25.19 0.61 -2.05
N SER A 57 25.40 -0.71 -2.07
CA SER A 57 26.11 -1.45 -1.02
C SER A 57 27.62 -1.60 -1.28
N ASN A 58 28.17 -0.92 -2.29
CA ASN A 58 29.56 -1.07 -2.74
C ASN A 58 29.94 -2.55 -3.01
N GLY A 59 29.01 -3.33 -3.57
CA GLY A 59 29.22 -4.73 -3.95
C GLY A 59 28.92 -5.75 -2.85
N ALA A 60 28.58 -5.33 -1.63
CA ALA A 60 28.29 -6.25 -0.52
C ALA A 60 27.01 -7.07 -0.76
N VAL A 61 26.04 -6.51 -1.48
CA VAL A 61 24.75 -7.14 -1.83
C VAL A 61 24.53 -7.06 -3.33
N LYS A 62 24.03 -8.13 -3.96
CA LYS A 62 23.77 -8.15 -5.41
C LYS A 62 22.51 -8.96 -5.76
N PRO A 63 21.86 -8.71 -6.91
CA PRO A 63 20.79 -9.56 -7.41
C PRO A 63 21.22 -11.03 -7.50
N GLY A 64 20.34 -11.93 -7.04
CA GLY A 64 20.60 -13.37 -6.89
C GLY A 64 21.36 -13.74 -5.61
N GLY A 65 21.81 -12.77 -4.83
CA GLY A 65 22.39 -12.98 -3.49
C GLY A 65 21.34 -12.87 -2.38
N MET A 66 21.83 -12.77 -1.15
CA MET A 66 21.01 -12.65 0.07
C MET A 66 21.49 -11.48 0.92
N ILE A 67 20.57 -10.87 1.68
CA ILE A 67 20.90 -10.04 2.83
C ILE A 67 20.75 -10.92 4.09
N ASP A 68 21.79 -10.97 4.90
CA ASP A 68 21.84 -11.67 6.18
C ASP A 68 22.63 -10.84 7.21
N GLU A 69 22.82 -11.38 8.42
CA GLU A 69 23.56 -10.72 9.51
C GLU A 69 24.95 -10.21 9.06
N SER A 70 25.63 -10.91 8.14
CA SER A 70 27.01 -10.58 7.74
C SER A 70 27.12 -9.34 6.85
N ASN A 71 26.03 -8.94 6.17
CA ASN A 71 26.05 -7.84 5.20
C ASN A 71 24.93 -6.81 5.37
N VAL A 72 23.97 -7.02 6.27
CA VAL A 72 22.81 -6.13 6.46
C VAL A 72 23.17 -4.69 6.79
N GLU A 73 24.29 -4.45 7.49
CA GLU A 73 24.74 -3.09 7.82
C GLU A 73 24.99 -2.25 6.55
N SER A 74 25.41 -2.88 5.44
CA SER A 74 25.64 -2.18 4.17
C SER A 74 24.36 -1.59 3.55
N VAL A 75 23.20 -2.07 3.98
CA VAL A 75 21.87 -1.71 3.46
C VAL A 75 20.90 -1.22 4.54
N ARG A 76 21.41 -0.92 5.74
CA ARG A 76 20.61 -0.50 6.91
C ARG A 76 19.62 0.63 6.61
N ASP A 77 20.03 1.67 5.87
CA ASP A 77 19.15 2.80 5.58
C ASP A 77 17.98 2.47 4.63
N LEU A 78 17.98 1.27 4.01
CA LEU A 78 16.90 0.81 3.13
C LEU A 78 15.85 -0.03 3.87
N LEU A 79 16.12 -0.41 5.13
CA LEU A 79 15.26 -1.26 5.95
C LEU A 79 14.59 -0.43 7.04
N ASP A 80 13.35 -0.77 7.37
CA ASP A 80 12.76 -0.27 8.61
C ASP A 80 13.47 -0.89 9.83
N PRO A 81 13.38 -0.26 11.01
CA PRO A 81 14.11 -0.72 12.19
C PRO A 81 13.81 -2.16 12.61
N VAL A 82 12.59 -2.65 12.37
CA VAL A 82 12.18 -4.01 12.74
C VAL A 82 12.79 -5.00 11.76
N ALA A 83 12.68 -4.77 10.45
CA ALA A 83 13.31 -5.63 9.45
C ALA A 83 14.84 -5.69 9.63
N TYR A 84 15.49 -4.57 9.97
CA TYR A 84 16.92 -4.57 10.30
C TYR A 84 17.23 -5.41 11.54
N MET A 85 16.44 -5.29 12.61
CA MET A 85 16.61 -6.07 13.84
C MET A 85 16.44 -7.58 13.56
N GLU A 86 15.41 -7.97 12.83
CA GLU A 86 15.15 -9.37 12.49
C GLU A 86 16.31 -9.99 11.70
N VAL A 87 16.91 -9.25 10.77
CA VAL A 87 18.04 -9.75 9.98
C VAL A 87 19.33 -9.77 10.81
N SER A 88 19.61 -8.69 11.55
CA SER A 88 20.86 -8.54 12.31
C SER A 88 20.92 -9.34 13.61
N GLN A 89 19.78 -9.75 14.19
CA GLN A 89 19.73 -10.35 15.52
C GLN A 89 18.89 -11.63 15.60
N GLN A 90 17.97 -11.85 14.66
CA GLN A 90 17.00 -12.95 14.72
C GLN A 90 17.14 -13.94 13.55
N GLY A 91 18.20 -13.78 12.73
CA GLY A 91 18.53 -14.71 11.66
C GLY A 91 17.60 -14.66 10.45
N ARG A 92 16.79 -13.61 10.28
CA ARG A 92 16.01 -13.41 9.06
C ARG A 92 16.95 -13.24 7.86
N ILE A 93 16.64 -13.92 6.75
CA ILE A 93 17.37 -13.80 5.49
C ILE A 93 16.44 -13.21 4.43
N ILE A 94 16.97 -12.31 3.60
CA ILE A 94 16.22 -11.68 2.49
C ILE A 94 16.88 -12.05 1.15
N ASP A 95 16.19 -12.84 0.33
CA ASP A 95 16.62 -13.13 -1.04
C ASP A 95 16.48 -11.89 -1.93
N ILE A 96 17.54 -11.55 -2.65
CA ILE A 96 17.59 -10.37 -3.50
C ILE A 96 17.29 -10.73 -4.94
N LYS A 97 16.21 -10.15 -5.47
CA LYS A 97 15.84 -10.27 -6.87
C LYS A 97 16.34 -9.07 -7.67
N ALA A 98 16.38 -9.23 -8.99
CA ALA A 98 16.62 -8.10 -9.88
C ALA A 98 15.54 -7.02 -9.66
N PRO A 99 15.89 -5.73 -9.65
CA PRO A 99 14.92 -4.65 -9.52
C PRO A 99 13.85 -4.71 -10.60
N GLU A 100 12.57 -4.74 -10.19
CA GLU A 100 11.45 -4.57 -11.10
C GLU A 100 11.23 -3.09 -11.36
N THR A 101 11.29 -2.71 -12.63
CA THR A 101 11.24 -1.32 -13.09
C THR A 101 10.08 -1.10 -14.05
N ASN A 102 9.47 -2.18 -14.56
CA ASN A 102 8.25 -2.11 -15.34
C ASN A 102 7.06 -1.88 -14.38
N VAL A 103 6.53 -0.67 -14.40
CA VAL A 103 5.44 -0.24 -13.51
C VAL A 103 4.15 -1.00 -13.80
N MET A 104 3.96 -1.47 -15.03
CA MET A 104 2.78 -2.27 -15.43
C MET A 104 2.76 -3.64 -14.75
N ARG A 105 3.89 -4.14 -14.25
CA ARG A 105 3.97 -5.38 -13.45
C ARG A 105 3.74 -5.14 -11.97
N LEU A 106 3.92 -3.90 -11.51
CA LEU A 106 3.78 -3.50 -10.11
C LEU A 106 2.40 -2.89 -9.81
N ASN A 107 1.64 -2.53 -10.84
CA ASN A 107 0.35 -1.86 -10.72
C ASN A 107 -0.66 -2.37 -11.74
N PRO A 108 -1.96 -2.33 -11.41
CA PRO A 108 -3.01 -2.68 -12.37
C PRO A 108 -2.99 -1.71 -13.56
N PRO A 109 -2.96 -2.20 -14.82
CA PRO A 109 -3.01 -1.34 -15.99
C PRO A 109 -4.20 -0.34 -16.01
N PRO A 110 -5.43 -0.72 -15.58
CA PRO A 110 -6.53 0.24 -15.49
C PRO A 110 -6.27 1.40 -14.54
N TYR A 111 -5.64 1.16 -13.39
CA TYR A 111 -5.28 2.19 -12.43
C TYR A 111 -4.28 3.20 -13.03
N LEU A 112 -3.26 2.70 -13.74
CA LEU A 112 -2.28 3.56 -14.40
C LEU A 112 -2.92 4.39 -15.52
N ARG A 113 -3.79 3.79 -16.34
CA ARG A 113 -4.54 4.53 -17.37
C ARG A 113 -5.46 5.59 -16.78
N ALA A 114 -6.16 5.26 -15.69
CA ALA A 114 -7.01 6.23 -14.98
C ALA A 114 -6.18 7.38 -14.40
N THR A 115 -4.99 7.09 -13.86
CA THR A 115 -4.03 8.10 -13.38
C THR A 115 -3.71 9.10 -14.49
N MET A 116 -3.33 8.62 -15.68
CA MET A 116 -2.99 9.51 -16.80
C MET A 116 -4.20 10.29 -17.32
N ARG A 117 -5.36 9.64 -17.44
CA ARG A 117 -6.61 10.27 -17.91
C ARG A 117 -7.15 11.34 -16.96
N ASN A 118 -6.90 11.17 -15.66
CA ASN A 118 -7.44 12.01 -14.59
C ASN A 118 -6.39 12.96 -13.99
N ARG A 119 -5.14 12.90 -14.45
CA ARG A 119 -4.04 13.79 -14.06
C ARG A 119 -4.49 15.25 -14.08
N GLY A 120 -4.18 15.97 -13.00
CA GLY A 120 -4.53 17.39 -12.83
C GLY A 120 -6.00 17.68 -12.51
N LYS A 121 -6.85 16.66 -12.31
CA LYS A 121 -8.27 16.85 -11.95
C LYS A 121 -8.55 16.73 -10.45
N ALA A 122 -7.56 16.34 -9.65
CA ALA A 122 -7.70 16.16 -8.21
C ALA A 122 -7.40 17.46 -7.46
N LEU A 123 -8.19 17.73 -6.43
CA LEU A 123 -7.99 18.76 -5.43
C LEU A 123 -8.09 18.13 -4.04
N ILE A 124 -7.61 18.83 -3.03
CA ILE A 124 -7.94 18.56 -1.62
C ILE A 124 -8.88 19.68 -1.18
N ASP A 125 -10.09 19.32 -0.74
CA ASP A 125 -11.07 20.31 -0.26
C ASP A 125 -10.72 20.85 1.14
N ASP A 126 -11.55 21.75 1.65
CA ASP A 126 -11.40 22.37 2.98
C ASP A 126 -11.51 21.35 4.13
N THR A 127 -12.27 20.27 3.93
CA THR A 127 -12.37 19.13 4.86
C THR A 127 -11.21 18.13 4.69
N GLY A 128 -10.33 18.38 3.73
CA GLY A 128 -9.15 17.60 3.43
C GLY A 128 -9.41 16.37 2.56
N ASN A 129 -10.62 16.15 2.08
CA ASN A 129 -10.95 15.02 1.21
C ASN A 129 -10.40 15.28 -0.19
N VAL A 130 -9.98 14.20 -0.86
CA VAL A 130 -9.61 14.33 -2.28
C VAL A 130 -10.89 14.44 -3.08
N VAL A 131 -11.02 15.46 -3.90
CA VAL A 131 -12.20 15.66 -4.75
C VAL A 131 -11.77 16.00 -6.16
N THR A 132 -12.68 15.85 -7.11
CA THR A 132 -12.50 16.39 -8.45
C THR A 132 -12.64 17.91 -8.45
N THR A 133 -12.28 18.57 -9.55
CA THR A 133 -12.44 20.02 -9.72
C THR A 133 -13.89 20.51 -9.61
N ASP A 134 -14.89 19.63 -9.80
CA ASP A 134 -16.31 19.90 -9.58
C ASP A 134 -16.81 19.48 -8.19
N GLY A 135 -15.91 19.16 -7.26
CA GLY A 135 -16.22 18.86 -5.86
C GLY A 135 -16.80 17.46 -5.62
N LYS A 136 -16.72 16.55 -6.59
CA LYS A 136 -17.21 15.17 -6.45
C LYS A 136 -16.13 14.23 -5.91
N PRO A 137 -16.51 13.04 -5.42
CA PRO A 137 -15.56 11.99 -5.07
C PRO A 137 -14.60 11.64 -6.21
N TRP A 138 -13.39 11.20 -5.86
CA TRP A 138 -12.31 10.92 -6.79
C TRP A 138 -12.70 9.83 -7.81
N ILE A 139 -12.26 10.02 -9.05
CA ILE A 139 -12.71 9.25 -10.23
C ILE A 139 -11.69 8.19 -10.70
N GLY A 140 -10.74 7.83 -9.84
CA GLY A 140 -9.86 6.68 -10.02
C GLY A 140 -8.45 7.02 -10.50
N GLY A 141 -7.52 6.09 -10.24
CA GLY A 141 -6.07 6.29 -10.42
C GLY A 141 -5.42 7.03 -9.26
N ASN A 142 -4.12 7.30 -9.36
CA ASN A 142 -3.41 8.17 -8.42
C ASN A 142 -3.88 9.63 -8.62
N PRO A 143 -4.38 10.31 -7.59
CA PRO A 143 -4.86 11.69 -7.70
C PRO A 143 -3.76 12.72 -7.96
N PHE A 144 -2.54 12.50 -7.45
CA PHE A 144 -1.48 13.50 -7.45
C PHE A 144 -0.16 12.89 -7.98
N PRO A 145 -0.09 12.56 -9.28
CA PRO A 145 1.15 12.04 -9.87
C PRO A 145 2.28 13.09 -9.92
N ASP A 146 1.93 14.39 -9.98
CA ASP A 146 2.91 15.45 -10.25
C ASP A 146 3.35 16.17 -8.98
N ASN A 147 4.60 15.96 -8.57
CA ASN A 147 5.23 16.64 -7.43
C ASN A 147 4.32 16.71 -6.17
N PRO A 148 3.75 15.58 -5.72
CA PRO A 148 2.81 15.62 -4.61
C PRO A 148 3.50 16.05 -3.33
N THR A 149 2.83 16.90 -2.56
CA THR A 149 3.17 17.15 -1.15
C THR A 149 3.03 15.85 -0.34
N ALA A 150 3.67 15.78 0.83
CA ALA A 150 3.52 14.62 1.72
C ALA A 150 2.06 14.27 2.01
N ARG A 151 1.20 15.29 2.21
CA ARG A 151 -0.24 15.11 2.41
C ARG A 151 -0.92 14.47 1.19
N GLN A 152 -0.57 14.90 -0.01
CA GLN A 152 -1.10 14.35 -1.26
C GLN A 152 -0.63 12.91 -1.50
N ILE A 153 0.62 12.59 -1.13
CA ILE A 153 1.14 11.20 -1.17
C ILE A 153 0.29 10.33 -0.25
N MET A 154 0.12 10.74 1.01
CA MET A 154 -0.68 9.98 1.98
C MET A 154 -2.13 9.82 1.50
N ALA A 155 -2.75 10.89 1.00
CA ALA A 155 -4.10 10.81 0.45
C ALA A 155 -4.21 9.82 -0.72
N GLY A 156 -3.23 9.81 -1.64
CA GLY A 156 -3.19 8.86 -2.75
C GLY A 156 -3.04 7.40 -2.31
N LEU A 157 -2.25 7.13 -1.27
CA LEU A 157 -2.08 5.79 -0.67
C LEU A 157 -3.34 5.33 0.06
N SER A 158 -3.98 6.23 0.81
CA SER A 158 -5.16 5.91 1.61
C SER A 158 -6.43 5.78 0.79
N LEU A 159 -6.58 6.47 -0.36
CA LEU A 159 -7.78 6.40 -1.19
C LEU A 159 -8.02 5.04 -1.83
N HIS A 160 -6.96 4.27 -2.09
CA HIS A 160 -7.09 2.98 -2.74
C HIS A 160 -5.93 2.05 -2.40
N TRP A 161 -6.11 1.17 -1.41
CA TRP A 161 -5.03 0.33 -0.90
C TRP A 161 -4.55 -0.68 -1.94
N THR A 162 -5.50 -1.36 -2.59
CA THR A 162 -5.20 -2.45 -3.53
C THR A 162 -5.01 -1.97 -4.97
N ARG A 163 -5.45 -0.75 -5.28
CA ARG A 163 -5.48 -0.16 -6.64
C ARG A 163 -6.39 -0.92 -7.63
N HIS A 164 -7.24 -1.82 -7.13
CA HIS A 164 -8.23 -2.57 -7.90
C HIS A 164 -9.65 -2.28 -7.42
N ASP A 165 -10.60 -2.04 -8.33
CA ASP A 165 -12.01 -1.80 -7.99
C ASP A 165 -12.62 -2.83 -7.00
N ALA A 166 -12.15 -4.08 -7.06
CA ALA A 166 -12.34 -5.07 -6.02
C ALA A 166 -11.09 -5.93 -5.89
N ALA A 167 -10.79 -6.36 -4.67
CA ALA A 167 -9.67 -7.25 -4.38
C ALA A 167 -10.09 -8.35 -3.42
N PHE A 168 -9.49 -9.52 -3.57
CA PHE A 168 -9.76 -10.70 -2.76
C PHE A 168 -8.43 -11.34 -2.38
N TYR A 169 -8.23 -11.52 -1.08
CA TYR A 169 -7.02 -12.11 -0.52
C TYR A 169 -7.39 -13.27 0.38
N THR A 170 -6.60 -14.33 0.30
CA THR A 170 -6.67 -15.47 1.22
C THR A 170 -5.50 -15.35 2.19
N GLY A 171 -5.79 -15.36 3.48
CA GLY A 171 -4.79 -15.32 4.55
C GLY A 171 -4.82 -16.59 5.38
N LYS A 172 -3.65 -16.99 5.85
CA LYS A 172 -3.50 -17.93 6.96
C LYS A 172 -2.80 -17.19 8.08
N GLU A 173 -3.32 -17.32 9.28
CA GLU A 173 -2.84 -16.63 10.47
C GLU A 173 -2.44 -17.67 11.51
N TRP A 174 -1.29 -17.44 12.14
CA TRP A 174 -0.77 -18.22 13.26
C TRP A 174 -0.38 -17.23 14.35
N ASP A 175 -1.13 -17.27 15.46
CA ASP A 175 -0.84 -16.45 16.63
C ASP A 175 -0.09 -17.30 17.65
N MET A 176 1.06 -16.80 18.10
CA MET A 176 2.01 -17.53 18.94
C MET A 176 2.21 -16.83 20.28
N ASP A 177 2.58 -17.58 21.31
CA ASP A 177 3.09 -17.02 22.57
C ASP A 177 4.57 -16.62 22.47
N ALA A 178 5.14 -16.14 23.58
CA ALA A 178 6.54 -15.70 23.63
C ALA A 178 7.54 -16.87 23.56
N GLU A 179 7.06 -18.10 23.70
CA GLU A 179 7.82 -19.34 23.62
C GLU A 179 7.65 -20.04 22.25
N ASP A 180 7.14 -19.32 21.24
CA ASP A 180 6.89 -19.78 19.86
C ASP A 180 5.85 -20.92 19.74
N ASN A 181 5.01 -21.13 20.76
CA ASN A 181 3.91 -22.08 20.65
C ASN A 181 2.73 -21.45 19.92
N VAL A 182 2.26 -22.09 18.86
CA VAL A 182 1.03 -21.68 18.16
C VAL A 182 -0.17 -21.88 19.08
N LEU A 183 -0.79 -20.78 19.48
CA LEU A 183 -2.01 -20.77 20.30
C LEU A 183 -3.27 -20.79 19.45
N PHE A 184 -3.27 -20.04 18.34
CA PHE A 184 -4.40 -19.94 17.44
C PHE A 184 -3.97 -20.05 15.97
N GLN A 185 -4.86 -20.62 15.17
CA GLN A 185 -4.67 -20.71 13.73
C GLN A 185 -6.00 -20.44 13.01
N TYR A 186 -5.99 -19.48 12.09
CA TYR A 186 -7.16 -19.09 11.31
C TYR A 186 -6.88 -19.15 9.81
N ASP A 187 -7.89 -19.55 9.04
CA ASP A 187 -7.92 -19.33 7.59
C ASP A 187 -8.97 -18.26 7.30
N GLN A 188 -8.57 -17.17 6.68
CA GLN A 188 -9.41 -16.00 6.47
C GLN A 188 -9.41 -15.52 5.03
N LEU A 189 -10.48 -14.84 4.67
CA LEU A 189 -10.62 -14.10 3.42
C LEU A 189 -10.71 -12.62 3.75
N PHE A 190 -9.95 -11.79 3.05
CA PHE A 190 -10.13 -10.35 3.04
C PHE A 190 -10.66 -9.91 1.67
N ILE A 191 -11.70 -9.08 1.67
CA ILE A 191 -12.28 -8.53 0.45
C ILE A 191 -12.33 -7.01 0.59
N GLU A 192 -11.85 -6.31 -0.42
CA GLU A 192 -12.05 -4.88 -0.61
C GLU A 192 -12.95 -4.66 -1.84
N PHE A 193 -13.91 -3.74 -1.71
CA PHE A 193 -14.78 -3.34 -2.81
C PHE A 193 -14.96 -1.82 -2.82
N MET A 194 -14.59 -1.19 -3.92
CA MET A 194 -14.60 0.26 -4.07
C MET A 194 -15.98 0.77 -4.47
N ALA A 195 -16.43 1.79 -3.74
CA ALA A 195 -17.66 2.52 -4.08
C ALA A 195 -17.37 3.72 -5.00
N THR A 196 -16.17 4.30 -4.89
CA THR A 196 -15.70 5.41 -5.71
C THR A 196 -14.36 5.09 -6.37
N GLY A 197 -13.98 5.87 -7.39
CA GLY A 197 -12.71 5.70 -8.06
C GLY A 197 -12.56 4.41 -8.89
N ARG A 198 -13.68 3.82 -9.32
CA ARG A 198 -13.72 2.58 -10.11
C ARG A 198 -13.16 2.81 -11.52
N THR A 199 -12.39 1.86 -12.01
CA THR A 199 -11.60 1.94 -13.25
C THR A 199 -11.93 0.88 -14.29
N ILE A 200 -12.63 -0.19 -13.90
CA ILE A 200 -13.08 -1.27 -14.79
C ILE A 200 -14.48 -1.82 -14.48
N MET A 201 -14.91 -1.84 -13.23
CA MET A 201 -16.17 -2.45 -12.82
C MET A 201 -17.31 -1.48 -13.05
N GLU A 202 -18.13 -1.73 -14.08
CA GLU A 202 -19.33 -0.93 -14.32
C GLU A 202 -20.35 -1.07 -13.18
N PRO A 203 -21.17 -0.04 -12.94
CA PRO A 203 -21.02 1.33 -13.44
C PRO A 203 -19.76 2.03 -12.91
N MET A 204 -19.11 2.82 -13.77
CA MET A 204 -17.96 3.68 -13.44
C MET A 204 -18.32 5.17 -13.51
N PRO A 205 -17.64 6.06 -12.75
CA PRO A 205 -16.57 5.78 -11.79
C PRO A 205 -17.07 5.46 -10.37
N TYR A 206 -18.39 5.38 -10.19
CA TYR A 206 -19.04 5.21 -8.89
C TYR A 206 -20.01 4.05 -8.90
N PHE A 207 -20.20 3.44 -7.73
CA PHE A 207 -21.32 2.53 -7.47
C PHE A 207 -22.58 3.37 -7.12
N PRO A 208 -23.65 3.34 -7.95
CA PRO A 208 -24.80 4.23 -7.81
C PRO A 208 -25.46 4.14 -6.45
N GLY A 209 -25.67 5.28 -5.82
CA GLY A 209 -26.25 5.38 -4.48
C GLY A 209 -25.25 5.17 -3.34
N HIS A 210 -23.97 4.98 -3.66
CA HIS A 210 -22.88 4.77 -2.69
C HIS A 210 -21.74 5.77 -2.87
N GLU A 211 -21.97 6.89 -3.55
CA GLU A 211 -21.00 7.95 -3.81
C GLU A 211 -20.47 8.59 -2.50
N ASP A 212 -21.24 8.49 -1.41
CA ASP A 212 -20.85 8.97 -0.08
C ASP A 212 -19.91 8.01 0.68
N LYS A 213 -19.59 6.85 0.08
CA LYS A 213 -18.66 5.85 0.62
C LYS A 213 -17.39 5.81 -0.21
N LEU A 214 -16.27 5.55 0.46
CA LEU A 214 -15.00 5.26 -0.20
C LEU A 214 -14.97 3.80 -0.66
N ARG A 215 -15.17 2.88 0.30
CA ARG A 215 -15.11 1.43 0.07
C ARG A 215 -15.82 0.64 1.14
N TYR A 216 -15.96 -0.64 0.85
CA TYR A 216 -16.38 -1.69 1.77
C TYR A 216 -15.23 -2.65 1.94
N THR A 217 -14.97 -3.06 3.17
CA THR A 217 -14.04 -4.16 3.42
C THR A 217 -14.66 -5.20 4.32
N THR A 218 -14.35 -6.47 4.09
CA THR A 218 -14.81 -7.55 4.93
C THR A 218 -13.71 -8.57 5.18
N PHE A 219 -13.67 -9.06 6.41
CA PHE A 219 -12.95 -10.27 6.76
C PHE A 219 -13.96 -11.38 6.99
N LEU A 220 -13.70 -12.56 6.45
CA LEU A 220 -14.51 -13.76 6.64
C LEU A 220 -13.61 -14.90 7.12
N MET A 221 -13.98 -15.53 8.22
CA MET A 221 -13.30 -16.71 8.72
C MET A 221 -13.83 -17.96 8.03
N THR A 222 -12.91 -18.78 7.53
CA THR A 222 -13.23 -20.07 6.88
C THR A 222 -12.78 -21.27 7.71
N SER A 223 -11.82 -21.06 8.61
CA SER A 223 -11.28 -22.03 9.57
C SER A 223 -10.81 -21.28 10.83
N PRO A 224 -10.87 -21.89 12.03
CA PRO A 224 -11.32 -23.24 12.33
C PRO A 224 -12.86 -23.34 12.38
N GLN A 225 -13.38 -24.56 12.50
CA GLN A 225 -14.82 -24.83 12.42
C GLN A 225 -15.65 -24.03 13.44
N ALA A 226 -15.09 -23.73 14.63
CA ALA A 226 -15.74 -22.94 15.67
C ALA A 226 -16.01 -21.48 15.25
N PHE A 227 -15.21 -20.92 14.34
CA PHE A 227 -15.34 -19.54 13.89
C PHE A 227 -15.77 -19.41 12.43
N LYS A 228 -15.92 -20.54 11.72
CA LYS A 228 -16.28 -20.58 10.31
C LYS A 228 -17.59 -19.83 10.04
N GLY A 229 -17.52 -18.86 9.14
CA GLY A 229 -18.62 -17.98 8.76
C GLY A 229 -18.70 -16.70 9.58
N THR A 230 -17.87 -16.53 10.61
CA THR A 230 -17.70 -15.23 11.28
C THR A 230 -17.21 -14.22 10.28
N SER A 231 -17.88 -13.08 10.21
CA SER A 231 -17.46 -12.00 9.33
C SER A 231 -17.62 -10.65 9.97
N VAL A 232 -16.82 -9.71 9.50
CA VAL A 232 -16.97 -8.30 9.80
C VAL A 232 -17.12 -7.51 8.51
N LEU A 233 -17.86 -6.42 8.56
CA LEU A 233 -18.01 -5.45 7.47
C LEU A 233 -17.61 -4.08 8.00
N ASN A 234 -16.62 -3.47 7.35
CA ASN A 234 -16.27 -2.08 7.51
C ASN A 234 -16.83 -1.28 6.33
N ILE A 235 -17.54 -0.20 6.62
CA ILE A 235 -18.03 0.74 5.61
C ILE A 235 -17.26 2.04 5.79
N TRP A 236 -16.37 2.33 4.85
CA TRP A 236 -15.58 3.55 4.87
C TRP A 236 -16.37 4.67 4.21
N HIS A 237 -16.62 5.74 4.96
CA HIS A 237 -17.18 6.96 4.39
C HIS A 237 -16.16 7.63 3.47
N TYR A 238 -16.66 8.34 2.45
CA TYR A 238 -15.79 9.17 1.63
C TYR A 238 -15.23 10.34 2.43
N ASP A 239 -16.03 10.89 3.35
CA ASP A 239 -15.61 11.92 4.29
C ASP A 239 -14.69 11.34 5.36
N GLN A 240 -13.38 11.61 5.23
CA GLN A 240 -12.34 11.11 6.13
C GLN A 240 -12.50 11.53 7.61
N ARG A 241 -13.33 12.53 7.90
CA ARG A 241 -13.62 12.96 9.28
C ARG A 241 -14.52 11.96 10.00
N LYS A 242 -15.19 11.07 9.26
CA LYS A 242 -16.08 10.05 9.79
C LYS A 242 -15.33 8.74 9.91
N MET A 243 -15.36 8.17 11.10
CA MET A 243 -14.84 6.83 11.30
C MET A 243 -15.72 5.80 10.55
N PRO A 244 -15.12 4.73 10.00
CA PRO A 244 -15.86 3.66 9.36
C PRO A 244 -16.94 3.04 10.26
N ASP A 245 -18.09 2.71 9.67
CA ASP A 245 -19.08 1.88 10.35
C ASP A 245 -18.58 0.44 10.43
N PHE A 246 -18.73 -0.18 11.59
CA PHE A 246 -18.23 -1.52 11.86
C PHE A 246 -19.36 -2.45 12.28
N TYR A 247 -19.52 -3.54 11.52
CA TYR A 247 -20.54 -4.55 11.76
C TYR A 247 -19.88 -5.92 11.88
N GLY A 248 -20.40 -6.76 12.78
CA GLY A 248 -20.01 -8.15 12.91
C GLY A 248 -21.19 -9.09 12.74
N PHE A 249 -20.94 -10.21 12.10
CA PHE A 249 -21.84 -11.35 12.03
C PHE A 249 -21.19 -12.54 12.74
N LEU A 250 -21.93 -13.10 13.70
CA LEU A 250 -21.53 -14.29 14.44
C LEU A 250 -22.49 -15.45 14.09
N PRO A 251 -22.00 -16.55 13.47
CA PRO A 251 -22.81 -17.67 13.02
C PRO A 251 -23.68 -18.29 14.12
N ASP A 252 -23.15 -18.43 15.32
CA ASP A 252 -23.84 -19.05 16.47
C ASP A 252 -25.14 -18.34 16.81
N PHE A 253 -25.16 -17.02 16.67
CA PHE A 253 -26.33 -16.19 16.98
C PHE A 253 -27.16 -15.83 15.75
N LYS A 254 -26.62 -16.06 14.54
CA LYS A 254 -27.20 -15.66 13.24
C LYS A 254 -27.66 -14.20 13.24
N ARG A 255 -26.89 -13.32 13.88
CA ARG A 255 -27.23 -11.92 14.06
C ARG A 255 -26.09 -11.03 13.60
N ILE A 256 -26.47 -9.95 12.94
CA ILE A 256 -25.58 -8.82 12.65
C ILE A 256 -25.66 -7.86 13.83
N ARG A 257 -24.51 -7.41 14.31
CA ARG A 257 -24.40 -6.37 15.34
C ARG A 257 -23.56 -5.24 14.80
N ARG A 258 -23.96 -4.01 15.09
CA ARG A 258 -23.09 -2.85 14.93
C ARG A 258 -22.21 -2.78 16.17
N PHE A 259 -20.90 -2.73 15.95
CA PHE A 259 -19.92 -2.50 17.00
C PHE A 259 -19.70 -1.01 17.20
N THR A 260 -19.22 -0.65 18.38
CA THR A 260 -18.79 0.73 18.60
C THR A 260 -17.51 0.98 17.81
N THR A 261 -17.28 2.22 17.39
CA THR A 261 -16.12 2.60 16.57
C THR A 261 -14.79 2.16 17.18
N ASN A 262 -14.66 2.20 18.51
CA ASN A 262 -13.42 1.84 19.21
C ASN A 262 -13.09 0.35 19.14
N GLN A 263 -14.08 -0.53 18.93
CA GLN A 263 -13.85 -1.97 18.81
C GLN A 263 -13.12 -2.35 17.51
N ARG A 264 -12.90 -1.39 16.59
CA ARG A 264 -12.00 -1.58 15.46
C ARG A 264 -10.52 -1.67 15.88
N PHE A 265 -10.18 -1.19 17.08
CA PHE A 265 -8.86 -1.29 17.70
C PHE A 265 -8.78 -2.45 18.70
N GLU A 266 -9.72 -3.39 18.64
CA GLU A 266 -9.64 -4.67 19.35
C GLU A 266 -9.32 -5.78 18.34
N PRO A 267 -8.77 -6.92 18.80
CA PRO A 267 -8.60 -8.11 17.99
C PRO A 267 -9.85 -8.45 17.18
N SER A 268 -9.67 -8.71 15.88
CA SER A 268 -10.78 -9.03 14.97
C SER A 268 -11.54 -10.29 15.38
N ILE A 269 -10.86 -11.22 16.04
CA ILE A 269 -11.38 -12.47 16.60
C ILE A 269 -10.62 -12.79 17.90
N PRO A 270 -11.23 -13.51 18.87
CA PRO A 270 -10.54 -13.83 20.12
C PRO A 270 -9.22 -14.57 19.87
N GLY A 271 -8.11 -14.07 20.41
CA GLY A 271 -6.79 -14.69 20.31
C GLY A 271 -5.93 -14.21 19.14
N SER A 272 -6.52 -13.50 18.18
CA SER A 272 -5.79 -12.93 17.04
C SER A 272 -5.03 -11.66 17.42
N ASN A 273 -3.84 -11.48 16.84
CA ASN A 273 -3.10 -10.22 16.90
C ASN A 273 -3.38 -9.31 15.70
N TYR A 274 -4.35 -9.67 14.85
CA TYR A 274 -4.80 -8.87 13.72
C TYR A 274 -5.96 -7.95 14.10
N TYR A 275 -5.76 -6.64 13.92
CA TYR A 275 -6.79 -5.64 14.16
C TYR A 275 -7.42 -5.18 12.84
N PRO A 276 -8.73 -4.91 12.80
CA PRO A 276 -9.41 -4.36 11.62
C PRO A 276 -8.82 -3.03 11.10
N THR A 277 -8.05 -2.32 11.91
CA THR A 277 -7.33 -1.09 11.56
C THR A 277 -5.94 -1.34 10.95
N ASP A 278 -5.41 -2.55 11.03
CA ASP A 278 -4.04 -2.83 10.57
C ASP A 278 -3.94 -3.00 9.05
N THR A 279 -5.08 -3.06 8.35
CA THR A 279 -5.12 -3.38 6.93
C THR A 279 -4.23 -2.42 6.12
N PHE A 280 -3.18 -2.99 5.49
CA PHE A 280 -2.16 -2.27 4.71
C PHE A 280 -1.42 -1.14 5.46
N GLY A 281 -1.44 -1.13 6.81
CA GLY A 281 -0.82 -0.08 7.61
C GLY A 281 -1.44 1.31 7.43
N MET A 282 -2.66 1.37 6.89
CA MET A 282 -3.37 2.59 6.48
C MET A 282 -4.86 2.55 6.87
N GLY A 283 -5.25 1.68 7.81
CA GLY A 283 -6.63 1.36 8.20
C GLY A 283 -7.20 2.09 9.41
#